data_AF-A0A662AQ55-F1
#
_entry.id   AF-A0A662AQ55-F1
#
_cell.length_a   1.000
_cell.length_b   1.000
_cell.length_c   1.000
_cell.angle_alpha   90.00
_cell.angle_beta   90.00
_cell.angle_gamma   90.00
#
_symmetry.space_group_name_H-M   'P 1'
#
loop_
_entity.id
_entity.type
_entity.pdbx_description
1 polymer ?
#
loop_
_entity_poly.entity_id
_entity_poly.type
_entity_poly.pdbx_seq_one_letter_code
_entity_poly.pdbx_strand_id
1 'polypeptide(L)'
;MEQRKAKEKRTGKKTRGKTPKEPTNIPEKRDQYNFTDPESRIMKTSKGFDQCYNGQAAVNDDMVIVGAYSNSHANDKQEFLPTINTIPNELGEITNAVADTGYYSEENILKSQKQDVTPIISIAREKHNSFLHNMLADSPPSDKTNTVLGRMTNKYKQQRR
;
A
#
# COMPACT_ATOMS: atom_id res chain seq x y z
N MET A 1 19.45 3.18 -8.98
CA MET A 1 20.64 3.91 -9.49
C MET A 1 20.38 5.40 -9.75
N GLU A 2 19.21 5.78 -10.28
CA GLU A 2 18.87 7.17 -10.61
C GLU A 2 18.83 8.13 -9.41
N GLN A 3 18.23 7.71 -8.30
CA GLN A 3 18.15 8.52 -7.09
C GLN A 3 19.54 8.90 -6.52
N ARG A 4 20.54 8.02 -6.66
CA ARG A 4 21.93 8.29 -6.27
C ARG A 4 22.56 9.34 -7.18
N LYS A 5 22.42 9.17 -8.51
CA LYS A 5 22.91 10.15 -9.49
C LYS A 5 22.28 11.54 -9.29
N ALA A 6 20.98 11.60 -9.00
CA ALA A 6 20.28 12.85 -8.71
C ALA A 6 20.80 13.52 -7.42
N LYS A 7 21.08 12.74 -6.37
CA LYS A 7 21.65 13.25 -5.12
C LYS A 7 23.08 13.75 -5.29
N GLU A 8 23.90 13.06 -6.08
CA GLU A 8 25.28 13.47 -6.39
C GLU A 8 25.30 14.76 -7.23
N LYS A 9 24.42 14.88 -8.24
CA LYS A 9 24.25 16.14 -9.00
C LYS A 9 23.82 17.31 -8.11
N ARG A 10 22.89 17.09 -7.18
CA ARG A 10 22.39 18.15 -6.29
C ARG A 10 23.41 18.60 -5.25
N THR A 11 24.27 17.69 -4.78
CA THR A 11 25.19 17.97 -3.66
C THR A 11 26.63 18.22 -4.11
N GLY A 12 26.96 17.98 -5.38
CA GLY A 12 28.31 18.12 -5.93
C GLY A 12 29.34 17.14 -5.33
N LYS A 13 28.91 16.25 -4.44
CA LYS A 13 29.76 15.32 -3.70
C LYS A 13 29.38 13.89 -4.05
N LYS A 14 30.39 13.04 -4.24
CA LYS A 14 30.17 11.60 -4.41
C LYS A 14 29.49 11.04 -3.16
N THR A 15 28.44 10.24 -3.34
CA THR A 15 27.79 9.58 -2.21
C THR A 15 28.76 8.54 -1.63
N ARG A 16 28.88 8.47 -0.29
CA ARG A 16 29.73 7.48 0.38
C ARG A 16 29.24 6.05 0.13
N GLY A 17 30.18 5.10 0.12
CA GLY A 17 29.91 3.66 -0.03
C GLY A 17 29.97 3.17 -1.49
N LYS A 18 30.13 1.85 -1.66
CA LYS A 18 30.18 1.20 -2.98
C LYS A 18 28.91 1.49 -3.78
N THR A 19 29.04 1.55 -5.10
CA THR A 19 27.90 1.59 -6.01
C THR A 19 27.10 0.30 -5.81
N PRO A 20 25.79 0.37 -5.54
CA PRO A 20 24.95 -0.82 -5.46
C PRO A 20 25.05 -1.57 -6.79
N LYS A 21 25.40 -2.85 -6.73
CA LYS A 21 25.25 -3.74 -7.88
C LYS A 21 23.79 -4.09 -8.03
N GLU A 22 23.35 -4.29 -9.27
CA GLU A 22 22.01 -4.82 -9.51
C GLU A 22 21.93 -6.22 -8.91
N PRO A 23 20.81 -6.54 -8.23
CA PRO A 23 20.60 -7.89 -7.72
C PRO A 23 20.56 -8.86 -8.91
N THR A 24 21.26 -9.99 -8.79
CA THR A 24 21.18 -11.06 -9.77
C THR A 24 19.97 -11.92 -9.41
N ASN A 25 19.08 -12.22 -10.37
CA ASN A 25 17.90 -13.06 -10.14
C ASN A 25 18.22 -14.57 -10.08
N ILE A 26 19.49 -14.95 -10.10
CA ILE A 26 19.93 -16.34 -10.07
C ILE A 26 20.35 -16.67 -8.63
N PRO A 27 19.74 -17.68 -7.98
CA PRO A 27 20.16 -18.13 -6.66
C PRO A 27 21.62 -18.61 -6.68
N GLU A 28 22.39 -18.30 -5.64
CA GLU A 28 23.72 -18.88 -5.46
C GLU A 28 23.59 -20.39 -5.17
N LYS A 29 24.63 -21.18 -5.49
CA LYS A 29 24.62 -22.64 -5.23
C LYS A 29 24.39 -23.03 -3.76
N ARG A 30 24.64 -22.10 -2.84
CA ARG A 30 24.46 -22.29 -1.39
C ARG A 30 23.12 -21.76 -0.87
N ASP A 31 22.32 -21.12 -1.73
CA ASP A 31 21.02 -20.61 -1.33
C ASP A 31 20.08 -21.80 -1.13
N GLN A 32 19.66 -21.98 0.12
CA GLN A 32 18.71 -23.02 0.48
C GLN A 32 17.29 -22.49 0.27
N TYR A 33 16.48 -23.23 -0.49
CA TYR A 33 15.05 -22.96 -0.62
C TYR A 33 14.25 -23.95 0.22
N ASN A 34 12.97 -23.65 0.43
CA ASN A 34 12.09 -24.54 1.17
C ASN A 34 11.62 -25.67 0.25
N PHE A 35 12.02 -26.90 0.58
CA PHE A 35 11.64 -28.08 -0.20
C PHE A 35 10.17 -28.47 -0.04
N THR A 36 9.55 -28.12 1.09
CA THR A 36 8.14 -28.43 1.36
C THR A 36 7.20 -27.47 0.65
N ASP A 37 7.63 -26.22 0.48
CA ASP A 37 6.87 -25.20 -0.25
C ASP A 37 7.82 -24.26 -1.04
N PRO A 38 8.11 -24.60 -2.30
CA PRO A 38 9.02 -23.83 -3.16
C PRO A 38 8.51 -22.43 -3.53
N GLU A 39 7.20 -22.19 -3.44
CA GLU A 39 6.57 -20.90 -3.79
C GLU A 39 6.65 -19.88 -2.64
N SER A 40 6.87 -20.37 -1.41
CA SER A 40 7.06 -19.52 -0.24
C SER A 40 8.34 -18.69 -0.34
N ARG A 41 8.28 -17.41 0.09
CA ARG A 41 9.41 -16.48 0.01
C ARG A 41 9.84 -16.01 1.39
N ILE A 42 11.15 -15.78 1.54
CA ILE A 42 11.69 -15.07 2.70
C ILE A 42 11.28 -13.60 2.58
N MET A 43 10.38 -13.16 3.45
CA MET A 43 9.87 -11.80 3.49
C MET A 43 10.23 -11.11 4.80
N LYS A 44 10.43 -9.79 4.74
CA LYS A 44 10.70 -8.98 5.93
C LYS A 44 9.42 -8.81 6.73
N THR A 45 9.46 -9.18 8.00
CA THR A 45 8.37 -8.99 8.96
C THR A 45 8.76 -7.97 10.03
N SER A 46 7.84 -7.66 10.95
CA SER A 46 8.14 -6.77 12.08
C SER A 46 9.14 -7.36 13.08
N LYS A 47 9.28 -8.70 13.10
CA LYS A 47 10.16 -9.45 14.01
C LYS A 47 11.47 -9.90 13.35
N GLY A 48 11.63 -9.72 12.05
CA GLY A 48 12.82 -10.15 11.33
C GLY A 48 12.52 -10.53 9.89
N PHE A 49 12.87 -11.74 9.52
CA PHE A 49 12.58 -12.34 8.22
C PHE A 49 11.94 -13.70 8.44
N ASP A 50 10.80 -13.92 7.81
CA ASP A 50 10.07 -15.18 7.88
C ASP A 50 9.83 -15.70 6.47
N GLN A 51 9.77 -17.02 6.33
CA GLN A 51 9.34 -17.65 5.08
C GLN A 51 7.83 -17.80 5.08
N CYS A 52 7.15 -17.00 4.26
CA CYS A 52 5.69 -16.90 4.30
C CYS A 52 5.10 -16.42 2.97
N TYR A 53 3.78 -16.28 2.97
CA TYR A 53 3.01 -15.52 1.99
C TYR A 53 2.41 -14.28 2.64
N ASN A 54 2.08 -13.32 1.81
CA ASN A 54 1.22 -12.22 2.18
C ASN A 54 -0.22 -12.58 1.79
N GLY A 55 -1.07 -12.79 2.79
CA GLY A 55 -2.47 -13.14 2.62
C GLY A 55 -3.35 -11.90 2.52
N GLN A 56 -4.33 -11.94 1.64
CA GLN A 56 -5.23 -10.83 1.32
C GLN A 56 -6.67 -11.30 1.44
N ALA A 57 -7.53 -10.48 2.05
CA ALA A 57 -8.93 -10.82 2.27
C ALA A 57 -9.82 -9.60 2.08
N ALA A 58 -10.89 -9.77 1.29
CA ALA A 58 -12.03 -8.87 1.23
C ALA A 58 -13.14 -9.39 2.13
N VAL A 59 -13.72 -8.49 2.93
CA VAL A 59 -14.72 -8.81 3.94
C VAL A 59 -15.93 -7.89 3.73
N ASN A 60 -17.14 -8.43 3.88
CA ASN A 60 -18.37 -7.65 3.85
C ASN A 60 -18.73 -7.05 5.22
N ASP A 61 -19.85 -6.34 5.30
CA ASP A 61 -20.31 -5.66 6.53
C ASP A 61 -20.61 -6.63 7.69
N ASP A 62 -20.98 -7.88 7.37
CA ASP A 62 -21.24 -8.95 8.33
C ASP A 62 -19.96 -9.70 8.78
N MET A 63 -18.78 -9.20 8.42
CA MET A 63 -17.48 -9.80 8.72
C MET A 63 -17.24 -11.16 8.04
N VAL A 64 -17.93 -11.43 6.93
CA VAL A 64 -17.74 -12.63 6.11
C VAL A 64 -16.69 -12.36 5.03
N ILE A 65 -15.72 -13.28 4.89
CA ILE A 65 -14.73 -13.22 3.81
C ILE A 65 -15.42 -13.58 2.50
N VAL A 66 -15.44 -12.64 1.56
CA VAL A 66 -16.10 -12.74 0.25
C VAL A 66 -15.12 -12.82 -0.92
N GLY A 67 -13.83 -12.62 -0.65
CA GLY A 67 -12.75 -12.79 -1.61
C GLY A 67 -11.42 -12.92 -0.87
N ALA A 68 -10.51 -13.76 -1.36
CA ALA A 68 -9.21 -13.96 -0.75
C ALA A 68 -8.20 -14.56 -1.73
N TYR A 69 -6.93 -14.27 -1.52
CA TYR A 69 -5.80 -14.93 -2.17
C TYR A 69 -4.52 -14.67 -1.38
N SER A 70 -3.44 -15.32 -1.79
CA SER A 70 -2.11 -15.10 -1.24
C SER A 70 -1.12 -14.75 -2.34
N ASN A 71 -0.15 -13.90 -2.03
CA ASN A 71 0.94 -13.52 -2.91
C ASN A 71 2.28 -13.55 -2.16
N SER A 72 3.37 -13.27 -2.89
CA SER A 72 4.72 -13.24 -2.33
C SER A 72 5.31 -11.82 -2.31
N HIS A 73 4.44 -10.80 -2.26
CA HIS A 73 4.83 -9.40 -2.14
C HIS A 73 4.93 -8.99 -0.67
N ALA A 74 6.05 -8.37 -0.29
CA ALA A 74 6.31 -7.98 1.10
C ALA A 74 5.47 -6.80 1.62
N ASN A 75 4.63 -6.18 0.77
CA ASN A 75 3.78 -5.04 1.17
C ASN A 75 2.48 -5.02 0.38
N ASP A 76 1.47 -4.36 0.94
CA ASP A 76 0.09 -4.40 0.44
C ASP A 76 -0.26 -3.29 -0.58
N LYS A 77 0.70 -2.40 -0.90
CA LYS A 77 0.40 -1.19 -1.70
C LYS A 77 -0.19 -1.48 -3.07
N GLN A 78 0.08 -2.65 -3.64
CA GLN A 78 -0.40 -3.08 -4.95
C GLN A 78 -1.55 -4.09 -4.87
N GLU A 79 -1.95 -4.49 -3.66
CA GLU A 79 -2.85 -5.62 -3.46
C GLU A 79 -4.32 -5.20 -3.32
N PHE A 80 -4.62 -3.90 -3.28
CA PHE A 80 -6.00 -3.39 -3.08
C PHE A 80 -6.96 -3.87 -4.17
N LEU A 81 -6.64 -3.57 -5.42
CA LEU A 81 -7.48 -3.93 -6.56
C LEU A 81 -7.48 -5.43 -6.86
N PRO A 82 -6.34 -6.13 -6.84
CA PRO A 82 -6.37 -7.58 -6.98
C PRO A 82 -7.25 -8.25 -5.93
N THR A 83 -7.27 -7.76 -4.69
CA THR A 83 -8.18 -8.27 -3.64
C THR A 83 -9.65 -8.06 -4.00
N ILE A 84 -10.03 -6.85 -4.44
CA ILE A 84 -11.39 -6.56 -4.91
C ILE A 84 -11.80 -7.49 -6.06
N ASN A 85 -10.89 -7.72 -7.01
CA ASN A 85 -11.14 -8.59 -8.17
C ASN A 85 -11.29 -10.07 -7.82
N THR A 86 -10.99 -10.49 -6.58
CA THR A 86 -11.25 -11.87 -6.13
C THR A 86 -12.71 -12.11 -5.74
N ILE A 87 -13.49 -11.05 -5.56
CA ILE A 87 -14.89 -11.13 -5.15
C ILE A 87 -15.74 -11.59 -6.34
N PRO A 88 -16.53 -12.67 -6.21
CA PRO A 88 -17.41 -13.14 -7.28
C PRO A 88 -18.46 -12.08 -7.68
N ASN A 89 -18.70 -11.94 -8.98
CA ASN A 89 -19.67 -10.97 -9.51
C ASN A 89 -21.12 -11.26 -9.05
N GLU A 90 -21.42 -12.51 -8.66
CA GLU A 90 -22.71 -12.95 -8.16
C GLU A 90 -23.09 -12.31 -6.82
N LEU A 91 -22.11 -11.78 -6.08
CA LEU A 91 -22.34 -11.06 -4.82
C LEU A 91 -22.81 -9.61 -5.04
N GLY A 92 -22.85 -9.15 -6.30
CA GLY A 92 -23.31 -7.83 -6.68
C GLY A 92 -22.19 -6.84 -6.96
N GLU A 93 -22.59 -5.60 -7.24
CA GLU A 93 -21.66 -4.52 -7.59
C GLU A 93 -21.00 -3.91 -6.35
N ILE A 94 -19.67 -3.79 -6.40
CA ILE A 94 -18.88 -3.20 -5.32
C ILE A 94 -18.81 -1.70 -5.55
N THR A 95 -19.59 -0.94 -4.80
CA THR A 95 -19.61 0.53 -4.92
C THR A 95 -18.55 1.21 -4.08
N ASN A 96 -18.23 0.64 -2.91
CA ASN A 96 -17.29 1.22 -1.94
C ASN A 96 -16.36 0.14 -1.40
N ALA A 97 -15.08 0.47 -1.25
CA ALA A 97 -14.08 -0.41 -0.67
C ALA A 97 -13.23 0.35 0.35
N VAL A 98 -13.16 -0.17 1.58
CA VAL A 98 -12.43 0.43 2.70
C VAL A 98 -11.13 -0.34 2.92
N ALA A 99 -10.01 0.37 3.09
CA ALA A 99 -8.74 -0.26 3.42
C ALA A 99 -7.84 0.59 4.32
N ASP A 100 -6.86 -0.08 4.90
CA ASP A 100 -5.87 0.54 5.76
C ASP A 100 -4.81 1.35 4.96
N THR A 101 -3.93 2.02 5.68
CA THR A 101 -2.83 2.80 5.11
C THR A 101 -1.84 2.01 4.24
N GLY A 102 -1.73 0.69 4.44
CA GLY A 102 -0.84 -0.17 3.69
C GLY A 102 -1.21 -0.23 2.20
N TYR A 103 -2.50 -0.14 1.88
CA TYR A 103 -3.04 -0.18 0.53
C TYR A 103 -3.00 1.16 -0.22
N TYR A 104 -2.56 2.24 0.44
CA TYR A 104 -2.58 3.57 -0.17
C TYR A 104 -1.54 3.70 -1.30
N SER A 105 -2.04 3.96 -2.51
CA SER A 105 -1.25 4.43 -3.66
C SER A 105 -2.13 5.28 -4.58
N GLU A 106 -1.56 6.31 -5.21
CA GLU A 106 -2.31 7.16 -6.17
C GLU A 106 -2.88 6.32 -7.33
N GLU A 107 -2.12 5.31 -7.75
CA GLU A 107 -2.53 4.38 -8.80
C GLU A 107 -3.77 3.57 -8.42
N ASN A 108 -3.86 3.05 -7.19
CA ASN A 108 -5.05 2.33 -6.73
C ASN A 108 -6.27 3.24 -6.75
N ILE A 109 -6.12 4.52 -6.38
CA ILE A 109 -7.22 5.47 -6.37
C ILE A 109 -7.76 5.69 -7.78
N LEU A 110 -6.86 6.01 -8.71
CA LEU A 110 -7.21 6.29 -10.10
C LEU A 110 -7.80 5.06 -10.79
N LYS A 111 -7.26 3.87 -10.54
CA LYS A 111 -7.78 2.63 -11.12
C LYS A 111 -9.13 2.22 -10.51
N SER A 112 -9.32 2.38 -9.19
CA SER A 112 -10.62 2.10 -8.55
C SER A 112 -11.72 2.98 -9.11
N GLN A 113 -11.43 4.28 -9.29
CA GLN A 113 -12.39 5.22 -9.88
C GLN A 113 -12.77 4.87 -11.32
N LYS A 114 -11.88 4.24 -12.09
CA LYS A 114 -12.18 3.75 -13.44
C LYS A 114 -13.05 2.49 -13.44
N GLN A 115 -13.13 1.77 -12.33
CA GLN A 115 -13.98 0.60 -12.13
C GLN A 115 -15.27 0.97 -11.39
N ASP A 116 -15.59 2.26 -11.27
CA ASP A 116 -16.73 2.80 -10.50
C ASP A 116 -16.75 2.39 -9.01
N VAL A 117 -15.62 1.90 -8.51
CA VAL A 117 -15.40 1.63 -7.09
C VAL A 117 -14.91 2.90 -6.42
N THR A 118 -15.58 3.33 -5.35
CA THR A 118 -15.08 4.37 -4.45
C THR A 118 -14.08 3.77 -3.45
N PRO A 119 -12.78 4.11 -3.53
CA PRO A 119 -11.82 3.71 -2.52
C PRO A 119 -11.87 4.65 -1.32
N ILE A 120 -11.93 4.10 -0.12
CA ILE A 120 -11.74 4.81 1.15
C ILE A 120 -10.52 4.22 1.83
N ILE A 121 -9.37 4.84 1.59
CA ILE A 121 -8.09 4.35 2.09
C ILE A 121 -7.51 5.38 3.05
N SER A 122 -7.05 4.92 4.21
CA SER A 122 -6.34 5.78 5.16
C SER A 122 -5.02 6.27 4.54
N ILE A 123 -4.68 7.57 4.64
CA ILE A 123 -3.49 8.12 3.95
C ILE A 123 -2.23 8.08 4.81
N ALA A 124 -2.37 8.27 6.12
CA ALA A 124 -1.27 8.21 7.07
C ALA A 124 -1.79 7.88 8.47
N ARG A 125 -0.91 7.34 9.32
CA ARG A 125 -1.17 7.31 10.77
C ARG A 125 -1.18 8.75 11.27
N GLU A 126 -2.34 9.22 11.72
CA GLU A 126 -2.44 10.49 12.43
C GLU A 126 -1.77 10.33 13.81
N LYS A 127 -0.98 11.32 14.23
CA LYS A 127 -0.49 11.38 15.61
C LYS A 127 -1.69 11.46 16.56
N HIS A 128 -1.62 10.77 17.70
CA HIS A 128 -2.64 10.84 18.74
C HIS A 128 -3.05 12.30 19.02
N ASN A 129 -4.35 12.58 19.10
CA ASN A 129 -4.98 13.88 19.38
C ASN A 129 -4.83 14.97 18.29
N SER A 130 -4.50 14.61 17.05
CA SER A 130 -4.47 15.56 15.91
C SER A 130 -5.83 16.23 15.63
N PHE A 131 -6.94 15.58 15.97
CA PHE A 131 -8.30 16.10 15.70
C PHE A 131 -8.55 17.44 16.40
N LEU A 132 -8.26 17.55 17.70
CA LEU A 132 -8.44 18.79 18.44
C LEU A 132 -7.53 19.90 17.92
N HIS A 133 -6.27 19.56 17.60
CA HIS A 133 -5.32 20.54 17.09
C HIS A 133 -5.71 21.06 15.69
N ASN A 134 -6.24 20.20 14.82
CA ASN A 134 -6.68 20.59 13.48
C ASN A 134 -8.04 21.33 13.49
N MET A 135 -8.91 21.05 14.47
CA MET A 135 -10.21 21.72 14.60
C MET A 135 -10.07 23.11 15.25
N LEU A 136 -9.04 23.29 16.08
CA LEU A 136 -8.67 24.56 16.71
C LEU A 136 -7.69 25.40 15.89
N ALA A 137 -7.05 24.81 14.87
CA ALA A 137 -6.18 25.54 13.96
C ALA A 137 -7.00 26.27 12.88
N ASP A 138 -6.64 27.51 12.59
CA ASP A 138 -7.20 28.26 11.46
C ASP A 138 -6.97 27.50 10.15
N SER A 139 -7.99 27.51 9.28
CA SER A 139 -8.07 26.70 8.06
C SER A 139 -6.76 26.70 7.25
N PRO A 140 -6.22 25.53 6.87
CA PRO A 140 -5.02 25.49 6.05
C PRO A 140 -5.30 26.05 4.63
N PRO A 141 -4.29 26.65 3.97
CA PRO A 141 -4.48 27.26 2.65
C PRO A 141 -4.97 26.26 1.60
N SER A 142 -5.87 26.77 0.75
CA SER A 142 -6.76 26.13 -0.22
C SER A 142 -6.14 25.15 -1.24
N ASP A 143 -4.81 25.11 -1.40
CA ASP A 143 -4.17 24.47 -2.56
C ASP A 143 -4.17 22.93 -2.58
N LYS A 144 -4.44 22.26 -1.46
CA LYS A 144 -4.42 20.78 -1.42
C LYS A 144 -5.70 20.14 -1.94
N THR A 145 -6.80 20.89 -2.03
CA THR A 145 -8.15 20.38 -2.32
C THR A 145 -8.30 19.75 -3.71
N ASN A 146 -7.50 20.18 -4.68
CA ASN A 146 -7.52 19.66 -6.05
C ASN A 146 -6.63 18.43 -6.28
N THR A 147 -5.77 18.10 -5.33
CA THR A 147 -4.93 16.89 -5.43
C THR A 147 -5.71 15.64 -5.05
N VAL A 148 -5.35 14.49 -5.63
CA VAL A 148 -5.94 13.19 -5.29
C VAL A 148 -5.89 12.94 -3.77
N LEU A 149 -4.78 13.34 -3.15
CA LEU A 149 -4.53 13.23 -1.72
C LEU A 149 -5.50 14.11 -0.89
N GLY A 150 -5.77 15.34 -1.33
CA GLY A 150 -6.70 16.26 -0.66
C GLY A 150 -8.16 15.81 -0.74
N ARG A 151 -8.60 15.31 -1.91
CA ARG A 151 -9.95 14.76 -2.08
C ARG A 151 -10.17 13.54 -1.17
N MET A 152 -9.17 12.65 -1.09
CA MET A 152 -9.21 11.50 -0.19
C MET A 152 -9.27 11.89 1.28
N THR A 153 -8.45 12.86 1.73
CA THR A 153 -8.49 13.28 3.14
C THR A 153 -9.87 13.82 3.54
N ASN A 154 -10.56 14.51 2.64
CA ASN A 154 -11.89 15.04 2.91
C ASN A 154 -12.94 13.93 2.96
N LYS A 155 -12.87 12.95 2.04
CA LYS A 155 -13.80 11.81 2.01
C LYS A 155 -13.67 10.92 3.24
N TYR A 156 -12.43 10.61 3.65
CA TYR A 156 -12.17 9.86 4.88
C TYR A 156 -12.71 10.56 6.14
N LYS A 157 -12.57 11.89 6.23
CA LYS A 157 -13.08 12.66 7.37
C LYS A 157 -14.61 12.73 7.43
N GLN A 158 -15.30 12.72 6.29
CA GLN A 158 -16.77 12.74 6.25
C GLN A 158 -17.39 11.44 6.78
N GLN A 159 -16.74 10.29 6.58
CA GLN A 159 -17.24 9.00 7.07
C GLN A 159 -17.00 8.75 8.56
N ARG A 160 -16.18 9.59 9.23
CA ARG A 160 -15.98 9.54 10.69
C ARG A 160 -17.04 10.32 11.49
N ARG A 161 -17.92 11.07 10.82
CA ARG A 161 -19.04 11.79 11.44
C ARG A 161 -20.28 10.93 11.43
#